data_AF-A0A7S1YJM6-F1
#
_entry.id   AF-A0A7S1YJM6-F1
#
_cell.length_a   1.000
_cell.length_b   1.000
_cell.length_c   1.000
_cell.angle_alpha   90.00
_cell.angle_beta   90.00
_cell.angle_gamma   90.00
#
_symmetry.space_group_name_H-M   'P 1'
#
loop_
_entity.id
_entity.type
_entity.pdbx_description
1 polymer ?
#
loop_
_entity_poly.entity_id
_entity_poly.type
_entity_poly.pdbx_seq_one_letter_code
_entity_poly.pdbx_strand_id
1 'polypeptide(L)'
;SLTPSSFLFFFVFCFARHMSQVTEDQKEQWTEICSSSISEQAETFLRAFIEEQGSNIPELFDLAGTFESFVSDGSTSSLARDASHRFLESLGTPMSAGAMSDLLKSIDLDSDGRLSYIEYLLYKHNKSIAELFEGLEKPRGTPELLALLEEERKAAMEDAARAAKRAELQQTVETGGVVKANKAKAELALMDEEDAANREAKNGRRARLEIAKKRAEKANVDPVDKAKEEANAAKAQAKAAEEA
;
A
#
# COMPACT_ATOMS: atom_id res chain seq x y z
N SER A 1 -9.70 -5.63 -32.53
CA SER A 1 -8.55 -6.21 -31.81
C SER A 1 -7.55 -5.10 -31.51
N LEU A 2 -7.57 -4.57 -30.28
CA LEU A 2 -6.58 -3.59 -29.84
C LEU A 2 -5.28 -4.33 -29.53
N THR A 3 -4.19 -3.92 -30.17
CA THR A 3 -2.87 -4.50 -29.94
C THR A 3 -2.32 -4.08 -28.57
N PRO A 4 -1.54 -4.94 -27.88
CA PRO A 4 -0.92 -4.60 -26.59
C PRO A 4 -0.13 -3.28 -26.59
N SER A 5 0.47 -2.90 -27.74
CA SER A 5 1.19 -1.62 -27.89
C SER A 5 0.30 -0.37 -27.84
N SER A 6 -1.01 -0.48 -28.11
CA SER A 6 -1.91 0.67 -28.08
C SER A 6 -2.33 1.05 -26.65
N PHE A 7 -2.22 0.13 -25.70
CA PHE A 7 -2.52 0.39 -24.29
C PHE A 7 -1.42 1.23 -23.64
N LEU A 8 -0.14 0.95 -23.93
CA LEU A 8 0.98 1.73 -23.36
C LEU A 8 0.97 3.21 -23.82
N PHE A 9 0.58 3.48 -25.08
CA PHE A 9 0.65 4.82 -25.65
C PHE A 9 -0.42 5.78 -25.10
N PHE A 10 -1.59 5.25 -24.71
CA PHE A 10 -2.64 6.06 -24.07
C PHE A 10 -2.32 6.36 -22.60
N PHE A 11 -1.58 5.45 -21.93
CA PHE A 11 -1.15 5.63 -20.54
C PHE A 11 -0.11 6.74 -20.37
N VAL A 12 0.87 6.85 -21.27
CA VAL A 12 1.94 7.88 -21.17
C VAL A 12 1.42 9.31 -21.35
N PHE A 13 0.39 9.53 -22.18
CA PHE A 13 -0.08 10.88 -22.51
C PHE A 13 -1.03 11.49 -21.46
N CYS A 14 -1.69 10.69 -20.61
CA CYS A 14 -2.54 11.21 -19.54
C CYS A 14 -1.76 11.69 -18.30
N PHE A 15 -0.59 11.09 -18.04
CA PHE A 15 0.16 11.35 -16.80
C PHE A 15 0.95 12.67 -16.84
N ALA A 16 1.61 12.99 -17.96
CA ALA A 16 2.38 14.24 -18.12
C ALA A 16 1.53 15.53 -18.07
N ARG A 17 0.20 15.44 -18.25
CA ARG A 17 -0.72 16.59 -18.17
C ARG A 17 -1.10 16.96 -16.72
N HIS A 18 -0.83 16.10 -15.73
CA HIS A 18 -1.32 16.28 -14.35
C HIS A 18 -0.40 17.12 -13.43
N MET A 19 0.88 17.29 -13.75
CA MET A 19 1.80 18.13 -12.93
C MET A 19 1.49 19.63 -13.00
N SER A 20 0.72 20.09 -13.99
CA SER A 20 0.41 21.52 -14.18
C SER A 20 -0.60 22.09 -13.17
N GLN A 21 -1.14 21.28 -12.26
CA GLN A 21 -2.14 21.70 -11.28
C GLN A 21 -1.63 21.71 -9.83
N VAL A 22 -0.36 21.37 -9.59
CA VAL A 22 0.22 21.29 -8.25
C VAL A 22 0.73 22.67 -7.82
N THR A 23 0.34 23.15 -6.63
CA THR A 23 0.83 24.41 -6.07
C THR A 23 2.29 24.30 -5.63
N GLU A 24 3.01 25.42 -5.44
CA GLU A 24 4.39 25.36 -4.93
C GLU A 24 4.46 24.70 -3.53
N ASP A 25 3.51 25.03 -2.64
CA ASP A 25 3.41 24.40 -1.32
C ASP A 25 3.24 22.87 -1.42
N GLN A 26 2.46 22.39 -2.39
CA GLN A 26 2.28 20.96 -2.64
C GLN A 26 3.55 20.30 -3.19
N LYS A 27 4.41 21.02 -3.93
CA LYS A 27 5.71 20.49 -4.39
C LYS A 27 6.68 20.33 -3.22
N GLU A 28 6.68 21.27 -2.28
CA GLU A 28 7.50 21.16 -1.05
C GLU A 28 7.03 19.97 -0.21
N GLN A 29 5.72 19.85 0.02
CA GLN A 29 5.13 18.70 0.71
C GLN A 29 5.42 17.38 -0.02
N TRP A 30 5.36 17.37 -1.35
CA TRP A 30 5.68 16.19 -2.14
C TRP A 30 7.12 15.72 -1.92
N THR A 31 8.07 16.67 -1.91
CA THR A 31 9.49 16.39 -1.64
C THR A 31 9.70 15.84 -0.22
N GLU A 32 8.98 16.39 0.76
CA GLU A 32 8.98 15.89 2.14
C GLU A 32 8.43 14.46 2.22
N ILE A 33 7.31 14.18 1.55
CA ILE A 33 6.72 12.84 1.51
C ILE A 33 7.68 11.84 0.85
N CYS A 34 8.31 12.18 -0.28
CA CYS A 34 9.28 11.30 -0.94
C CYS A 34 10.54 11.06 -0.10
N SER A 35 10.88 11.98 0.80
CA SER A 35 12.00 11.85 1.73
C SER A 35 11.65 11.11 3.03
N SER A 36 10.36 10.94 3.33
CA SER A 36 9.89 10.21 4.52
C SER A 36 10.16 8.70 4.42
N SER A 37 10.05 7.98 5.54
CA SER A 37 10.28 6.52 5.53
C SER A 37 9.26 5.80 4.64
N ILE A 38 9.63 4.64 4.10
CA ILE A 38 8.75 3.84 3.23
C ILE A 38 7.41 3.51 3.91
N SER A 39 7.42 3.27 5.22
CA SER A 39 6.20 3.07 6.01
C SER A 39 5.32 4.33 6.11
N GLU A 40 5.91 5.52 6.29
CA GLU A 40 5.18 6.80 6.30
C GLU A 40 4.64 7.17 4.91
N GLN A 41 5.37 6.84 3.84
CA GLN A 41 4.89 6.97 2.47
C GLN A 41 3.65 6.11 2.21
N ALA A 42 3.67 4.84 2.68
CA ALA A 42 2.53 3.94 2.60
C ALA A 42 1.32 4.49 3.36
N GLU A 43 1.54 5.01 4.57
CA GLU A 43 0.51 5.60 5.40
C GLU A 43 -0.10 6.84 4.75
N THR A 44 0.73 7.74 4.22
CA THR A 44 0.29 8.95 3.50
C THR A 44 -0.61 8.60 2.34
N PHE A 45 -0.22 7.62 1.52
CA PHE A 45 -1.04 7.12 0.43
C PHE A 45 -2.36 6.51 0.93
N LEU A 46 -2.29 5.68 1.97
CA LEU A 46 -3.47 5.04 2.55
C LEU A 46 -4.45 6.05 3.15
N ARG A 47 -3.99 7.10 3.83
CA ARG A 47 -4.85 8.17 4.36
C ARG A 47 -5.61 8.89 3.25
N ALA A 48 -4.96 9.16 2.12
CA ALA A 48 -5.60 9.82 0.99
C ALA A 48 -6.63 8.93 0.29
N PHE A 49 -6.40 7.61 0.25
CA PHE A 49 -7.18 6.66 -0.54
C PHE A 49 -7.83 5.53 0.27
N ILE A 50 -8.10 5.73 1.57
CA ILE A 50 -8.51 4.65 2.48
C ILE A 50 -9.86 4.03 2.12
N GLU A 51 -10.78 4.79 1.53
CA GLU A 51 -12.09 4.27 1.10
C GLU A 51 -11.94 3.28 -0.05
N GLU A 52 -11.04 3.57 -0.98
CA GLU A 52 -10.77 2.72 -2.14
C GLU A 52 -9.88 1.52 -1.77
N GLN A 53 -8.88 1.76 -0.92
CA GLN A 53 -7.82 0.80 -0.61
C GLN A 53 -8.00 0.11 0.75
N GLY A 54 -9.10 0.33 1.47
CA GLY A 54 -9.29 -0.17 2.84
C GLY A 54 -9.16 -1.70 2.99
N SER A 55 -9.49 -2.47 1.96
CA SER A 55 -9.28 -3.93 1.93
C SER A 55 -7.82 -4.34 1.78
N ASN A 56 -7.01 -3.47 1.17
CA ASN A 56 -5.64 -3.75 0.75
C ASN A 56 -4.60 -3.16 1.72
N ILE A 57 -5.02 -2.64 2.88
CA ILE A 57 -4.11 -2.02 3.86
C ILE A 57 -2.96 -2.98 4.24
N PRO A 58 -3.22 -4.25 4.62
CA PRO A 58 -2.15 -5.18 5.00
C PRO A 58 -1.23 -5.52 3.84
N GLU A 59 -1.78 -5.68 2.63
CA GLU A 59 -1.01 -5.95 1.42
C GLU A 59 -0.08 -4.79 1.06
N LEU A 60 -0.50 -3.55 1.32
CA LEU A 60 0.32 -2.36 1.08
C LEU A 60 1.49 -2.24 2.07
N PHE A 61 1.30 -2.64 3.33
CA PHE A 61 2.41 -2.74 4.29
C PHE A 61 3.33 -3.94 4.00
N ASP A 62 2.80 -5.08 3.57
CA ASP A 62 3.60 -6.23 3.14
C ASP A 62 4.47 -5.87 1.91
N LEU A 63 3.91 -5.10 0.99
CA LEU A 63 4.61 -4.58 -0.18
C LEU A 63 5.66 -3.53 0.20
N ALA A 64 5.40 -2.71 1.22
CA ALA A 64 6.36 -1.76 1.78
C ALA A 64 7.59 -2.49 2.34
N GLY A 65 7.40 -3.57 3.12
CA GLY A 65 8.50 -4.40 3.60
C GLY A 65 9.26 -5.11 2.48
N THR A 66 8.55 -5.52 1.42
CA THR A 66 9.19 -6.06 0.21
C THR A 66 10.06 -4.98 -0.45
N PHE A 67 9.55 -3.76 -0.60
CA PHE A 67 10.26 -2.63 -1.17
C PHE A 67 11.51 -2.27 -0.36
N GLU A 68 11.40 -2.23 0.98
CA GLU A 68 12.51 -2.01 1.91
C GLU A 68 13.65 -3.03 1.71
N SER A 69 13.33 -4.29 1.41
CA SER A 69 14.36 -5.33 1.19
C SER A 69 15.26 -5.08 -0.03
N PHE A 70 14.83 -4.24 -0.98
CA PHE A 70 15.64 -3.85 -2.14
C PHE A 70 16.50 -2.60 -1.87
N VAL A 71 16.30 -1.93 -0.73
CA VAL A 71 17.07 -0.74 -0.37
C VAL A 71 18.48 -1.17 0.07
N SER A 72 19.48 -0.87 -0.76
CA SER A 72 20.85 -1.36 -0.56
C SER A 72 21.90 -0.28 -0.34
N ASP A 73 21.57 0.99 -0.57
CA ASP A 73 22.50 2.12 -0.59
C ASP A 73 22.48 2.97 0.69
N GLY A 74 21.86 2.47 1.76
CA GLY A 74 21.68 3.21 3.01
C GLY A 74 20.63 4.32 2.94
N SER A 75 19.92 4.44 1.81
CA SER A 75 18.65 5.16 1.74
C SER A 75 17.63 4.54 2.70
N THR A 76 16.62 5.31 3.07
CA THR A 76 15.49 4.83 3.91
C THR A 76 14.14 5.09 3.25
N SER A 77 14.12 5.76 2.09
CA SER A 77 12.91 6.33 1.48
C SER A 77 12.71 5.93 0.02
N SER A 78 13.80 5.77 -0.75
CA SER A 78 13.73 5.51 -2.19
C SER A 78 14.79 4.53 -2.69
N LEU A 79 14.47 3.84 -3.78
CA LEU A 79 15.34 2.89 -4.47
C LEU A 79 16.17 3.59 -5.55
N ALA A 80 17.46 3.27 -5.60
CA ALA A 80 18.30 3.59 -6.75
C ALA A 80 17.81 2.82 -7.99
N ARG A 81 18.04 3.39 -9.17
CA ARG A 81 17.58 2.88 -10.47
C ARG A 81 17.73 1.36 -10.67
N ASP A 82 18.90 0.80 -10.37
CA ASP A 82 19.15 -0.63 -10.53
C ASP A 82 18.34 -1.50 -9.55
N ALA A 83 18.12 -1.01 -8.33
CA ALA A 83 17.27 -1.68 -7.35
C ALA A 83 15.79 -1.59 -7.74
N SER A 84 15.36 -0.44 -8.27
CA SER A 84 14.01 -0.23 -8.82
C SER A 84 13.70 -1.22 -9.94
N HIS A 85 14.67 -1.49 -10.84
CA HIS A 85 14.51 -2.50 -11.89
C HIS A 85 14.25 -3.90 -11.29
N ARG A 86 15.08 -4.32 -10.32
CA ARG A 86 14.93 -5.64 -9.67
C ARG A 86 13.62 -5.76 -8.91
N PHE A 87 13.21 -4.69 -8.23
CA PHE A 87 11.93 -4.64 -7.54
C PHE A 87 10.76 -4.83 -8.52
N LEU A 88 10.73 -4.09 -9.63
CA LEU A 88 9.68 -4.21 -10.65
C LEU A 88 9.68 -5.58 -11.33
N GLU A 89 10.85 -6.18 -11.56
CA GLU A 89 10.96 -7.55 -12.06
C GLU A 89 10.40 -8.57 -11.07
N SER A 90 10.63 -8.39 -9.76
CA SER A 90 10.13 -9.29 -8.71
C SER A 90 8.60 -9.34 -8.63
N LEU A 91 7.93 -8.27 -9.10
CA LEU A 91 6.48 -8.17 -9.17
C LEU A 91 5.89 -8.85 -10.42
N GLY A 92 6.72 -9.48 -11.25
CA GLY A 92 6.28 -10.35 -12.34
C GLY A 92 6.11 -9.68 -13.69
N THR A 93 6.67 -8.48 -13.89
CA THR A 93 6.69 -7.83 -15.22
C THR A 93 8.12 -7.84 -15.77
N PRO A 94 8.56 -8.90 -16.47
CA PRO A 94 9.86 -8.89 -17.14
C PRO A 94 9.80 -7.87 -18.29
N MET A 95 10.63 -6.83 -18.21
CA MET A 95 10.70 -5.77 -19.21
C MET A 95 12.11 -5.66 -19.78
N SER A 96 12.22 -5.29 -21.05
CA SER A 96 13.53 -4.89 -21.61
C SER A 96 14.06 -3.64 -20.89
N ALA A 97 15.39 -3.48 -20.84
CA ALA A 97 16.02 -2.33 -20.18
C ALA A 97 15.51 -0.97 -20.71
N GLY A 98 15.19 -0.88 -22.01
CA GLY A 98 14.63 0.33 -22.62
C GLY A 98 13.22 0.62 -22.10
N ALA A 99 12.33 -0.39 -22.14
CA ALA A 99 10.97 -0.26 -21.64
C ALA A 99 10.93 0.03 -20.13
N MET A 100 11.86 -0.54 -19.36
CA MET A 100 12.02 -0.24 -17.93
C MET A 100 12.48 1.20 -17.70
N SER A 101 13.42 1.71 -18.51
CA SER A 101 13.82 3.12 -18.42
C SER A 101 12.68 4.06 -18.75
N ASP A 102 11.84 3.73 -19.72
CA ASP A 102 10.70 4.58 -20.09
C ASP A 102 9.60 4.51 -19.03
N LEU A 103 9.40 3.33 -18.43
CA LEU A 103 8.53 3.15 -17.29
C LEU A 103 8.99 3.98 -16.09
N LEU A 104 10.26 3.86 -15.68
CA LEU A 104 10.77 4.64 -14.56
C LEU A 104 10.62 6.14 -14.78
N LYS A 105 10.92 6.66 -15.99
CA LYS A 105 10.68 8.09 -16.31
C LYS A 105 9.22 8.51 -16.20
N SER A 106 8.27 7.59 -16.32
CA SER A 106 6.84 7.89 -16.17
C SER A 106 6.36 7.81 -14.72
N ILE A 107 7.10 7.11 -13.86
CA ILE A 107 6.79 6.95 -12.43
C ILE A 107 7.53 7.99 -11.58
N ASP A 108 8.78 8.29 -11.95
CA ASP A 108 9.63 9.32 -11.35
C ASP A 108 9.03 10.70 -11.62
N LEU A 109 8.28 11.19 -10.63
CA LEU A 109 7.45 12.39 -10.71
C LEU A 109 8.25 13.65 -10.35
N ASP A 110 9.27 13.53 -9.50
CA ASP A 110 10.14 14.63 -9.10
C ASP A 110 11.44 14.73 -9.93
N SER A 111 11.68 13.77 -10.83
CA SER A 111 12.87 13.68 -11.69
C SER A 111 14.19 13.55 -10.91
N ASP A 112 14.17 12.94 -9.72
CA ASP A 112 15.37 12.68 -8.92
C ASP A 112 16.18 11.45 -9.41
N GLY A 113 15.60 10.67 -10.35
CA GLY A 113 16.21 9.48 -10.93
C GLY A 113 16.20 8.26 -10.01
N ARG A 114 15.49 8.34 -8.89
CA ARG A 114 15.23 7.28 -7.93
C ARG A 114 13.74 6.92 -8.02
N LEU A 115 13.35 5.89 -7.28
CA LEU A 115 11.95 5.50 -7.18
C LEU A 115 11.55 5.54 -5.72
N SER A 116 10.68 6.47 -5.36
CA SER A 116 10.06 6.53 -4.04
C SER A 116 8.91 5.53 -3.97
N TYR A 117 8.62 5.01 -2.77
CA TYR A 117 7.54 4.03 -2.61
C TYR A 117 6.17 4.63 -2.98
N ILE A 118 5.93 5.88 -2.59
CA ILE A 118 4.67 6.56 -2.91
C ILE A 118 4.47 6.76 -4.42
N GLU A 119 5.53 7.03 -5.19
CA GLU A 119 5.46 7.15 -6.64
C GLU A 119 5.01 5.83 -7.29
N TYR A 120 5.60 4.73 -6.83
CA TYR A 120 5.19 3.41 -7.26
C TYR A 120 3.72 3.11 -6.90
N LEU A 121 3.25 3.51 -5.71
CA LEU A 121 1.84 3.35 -5.33
C LEU A 121 0.90 4.18 -6.21
N LEU A 122 1.22 5.46 -6.46
CA LEU A 122 0.46 6.30 -7.37
C LEU A 122 0.37 5.68 -8.77
N TYR A 123 1.50 5.20 -9.31
CA TYR A 123 1.53 4.50 -10.59
C TYR A 123 0.69 3.22 -10.58
N LYS A 124 0.89 2.34 -9.59
CA LYS A 124 0.19 1.04 -9.47
C LYS A 124 -1.33 1.21 -9.40
N HIS A 125 -1.78 2.25 -8.72
CA HIS A 125 -3.21 2.53 -8.51
C HIS A 125 -3.76 3.58 -9.50
N ASN A 126 -2.96 4.02 -10.47
CA ASN A 126 -3.31 5.03 -11.47
C ASN A 126 -3.90 6.30 -10.82
N LYS A 127 -3.19 6.83 -9.82
CA LYS A 127 -3.52 8.05 -9.09
C LYS A 127 -2.54 9.16 -9.43
N SER A 128 -3.02 10.39 -9.35
CA SER A 128 -2.22 11.60 -9.54
C SER A 128 -1.85 12.26 -8.20
N ILE A 129 -0.83 13.12 -8.23
CA ILE A 129 -0.43 13.94 -7.08
C ILE A 129 -1.57 14.86 -6.63
N ALA A 130 -2.32 15.42 -7.57
CA ALA A 130 -3.46 16.29 -7.26
C ALA A 130 -4.55 15.54 -6.48
N GLU A 131 -4.88 14.31 -6.89
CA GLU A 131 -5.83 13.45 -6.16
C GLU A 131 -5.30 13.05 -4.78
N LEU A 132 -3.99 12.81 -4.65
CA LEU A 132 -3.35 12.52 -3.38
C LEU A 132 -3.57 13.69 -2.40
N PHE A 133 -3.23 14.91 -2.78
CA PHE A 133 -3.40 16.08 -1.92
C PHE A 133 -4.87 16.41 -1.64
N GLU A 134 -5.76 16.23 -2.61
CA GLU A 134 -7.21 16.37 -2.36
C GLU A 134 -7.70 15.38 -1.29
N GLY A 135 -7.20 14.14 -1.32
CA GLY A 135 -7.50 13.11 -0.32
C GLY A 135 -6.89 13.42 1.05
N LEU A 136 -5.74 14.08 1.11
CA LEU A 136 -5.11 14.49 2.37
C LEU A 136 -5.83 15.68 3.02
N GLU A 137 -6.26 16.67 2.23
CA GLU A 137 -7.02 17.83 2.73
C GLU A 137 -8.41 17.43 3.24
N LYS A 138 -9.02 16.43 2.60
CA LYS A 138 -10.32 15.90 2.97
C LYS A 138 -10.17 14.40 3.20
N PRO A 139 -9.71 13.98 4.40
CA PRO A 139 -9.56 12.57 4.74
C PRO A 139 -10.88 11.85 4.47
N ARG A 140 -10.86 11.04 3.42
CA ARG A 140 -11.96 10.15 3.08
C ARG A 140 -11.88 8.96 4.05
N GLY A 141 -12.99 8.35 4.43
CA GLY A 141 -12.99 7.17 5.30
C GLY A 141 -13.76 7.30 6.61
N THR A 142 -14.30 6.17 7.05
CA THR A 142 -14.96 6.09 8.34
C THR A 142 -13.93 6.13 9.48
N PRO A 143 -14.29 6.63 10.67
CA PRO A 143 -13.41 6.55 11.85
C PRO A 143 -12.95 5.13 12.17
N GLU A 144 -13.76 4.11 11.84
CA GLU A 144 -13.43 2.70 11.98
C GLU A 144 -12.26 2.29 11.07
N LEU A 145 -12.25 2.71 9.79
CA LEU A 145 -11.15 2.42 8.87
C LEU A 145 -9.85 3.13 9.29
N LEU A 146 -9.93 4.39 9.72
CA LEU A 146 -8.76 5.13 10.20
C LEU A 146 -8.15 4.49 11.45
N ALA A 147 -8.98 4.01 12.38
CA ALA A 147 -8.49 3.29 13.55
C ALA A 147 -7.80 1.96 13.18
N LEU A 148 -8.34 1.23 12.20
CA LEU A 148 -7.73 0.00 11.71
C LEU A 148 -6.41 0.25 10.95
N LEU A 149 -6.31 1.36 10.22
CA LEU A 149 -5.05 1.79 9.59
C LEU A 149 -3.94 1.99 10.64
N GLU A 150 -4.25 2.67 11.74
CA GLU A 150 -3.28 2.87 12.83
C GLU A 150 -2.93 1.58 13.56
N GLU A 151 -3.90 0.67 13.74
CA GLU A 151 -3.64 -0.67 14.27
C GLU A 151 -2.66 -1.43 13.38
N GLU A 152 -2.84 -1.39 12.06
CA GLU A 152 -1.95 -2.09 11.13
C GLU A 152 -0.57 -1.43 11.05
N ARG A 153 -0.49 -0.09 11.08
CA ARG A 153 0.79 0.62 11.14
C ARG A 153 1.61 0.22 12.36
N LYS A 154 0.96 0.19 13.53
CA LYS A 154 1.61 -0.25 14.77
C LYS A 154 2.10 -1.69 14.66
N ALA A 155 1.27 -2.58 14.10
CA ALA A 155 1.66 -3.97 13.89
C ALA A 155 2.85 -4.09 12.93
N ALA A 156 2.88 -3.32 11.83
CA ALA A 156 3.99 -3.31 10.89
C ALA A 156 5.30 -2.83 11.55
N MET A 157 5.24 -1.80 12.40
CA MET A 157 6.39 -1.32 13.16
C MET A 157 6.90 -2.36 14.16
N GLU A 158 6.00 -3.07 14.86
CA GLU A 158 6.35 -4.17 15.76
C GLU A 158 6.98 -5.35 14.98
N ASP A 159 6.45 -5.68 13.80
CA ASP A 159 7.01 -6.72 12.93
C ASP A 159 8.43 -6.36 12.47
N ALA A 160 8.67 -5.11 12.06
CA ALA A 160 9.98 -4.61 11.69
C ALA A 160 10.98 -4.65 12.86
N ALA A 161 10.57 -4.21 14.05
CA ALA A 161 11.40 -4.28 15.25
C ALA A 161 11.75 -5.74 15.62
N ARG A 162 10.80 -6.66 15.48
CA ARG A 162 11.02 -8.09 15.72
C ARG A 162 11.95 -8.70 14.67
N ALA A 163 11.82 -8.33 13.40
CA ALA A 163 12.73 -8.76 12.34
C ALA A 163 14.17 -8.28 12.61
N ALA A 164 14.36 -7.02 13.00
CA ALA A 164 15.66 -6.48 13.36
C ALA A 164 16.28 -7.24 14.56
N LYS A 165 15.49 -7.50 15.60
CA LYS A 165 15.93 -8.29 16.76
C LYS A 165 16.32 -9.72 16.37
N ARG A 166 15.56 -10.38 15.49
CA ARG A 166 15.92 -11.70 14.95
C ARG A 166 17.25 -11.68 14.24
N ALA A 167 17.49 -10.67 13.39
CA ALA A 167 18.77 -10.52 12.68
C ALA A 167 19.95 -10.37 13.66
N GLU A 168 19.79 -9.57 14.73
CA GLU A 168 20.82 -9.42 15.78
C GLU A 168 21.09 -10.73 16.54
N LEU A 169 20.03 -11.45 16.92
CA LEU A 169 20.16 -12.75 17.60
C LEU A 169 20.83 -13.78 16.68
N GLN A 170 20.49 -13.80 15.39
CA GLN A 170 21.11 -14.67 14.40
C GLN A 170 22.61 -14.36 14.26
N GLN A 171 22.98 -13.09 14.17
CA GLN A 171 24.38 -12.68 14.19
C GLN A 171 25.10 -13.12 15.47
N THR A 172 24.42 -13.05 16.62
CA THR A 172 24.95 -13.52 17.91
C THR A 172 25.14 -15.03 17.95
N VAL A 173 24.27 -15.80 17.28
CA VAL A 173 24.44 -17.26 17.14
C VAL A 173 25.68 -17.60 16.32
N GLU A 174 25.94 -16.84 15.26
CA GLU A 174 27.06 -17.08 14.34
C GLU A 174 28.42 -16.63 14.90
N THR A 175 28.45 -15.51 15.61
CA THR A 175 29.70 -14.87 16.07
C THR A 175 29.98 -15.04 17.56
N GLY A 176 28.95 -15.37 18.35
CA GLY A 176 29.03 -15.46 19.81
C GLY A 176 29.67 -16.76 20.31
N GLY A 177 30.25 -16.69 21.52
CA GLY A 177 30.71 -17.89 22.22
C GLY A 177 29.55 -18.83 22.62
N VAL A 178 29.86 -20.11 22.88
CA VAL A 178 28.88 -21.21 23.09
C VAL A 178 27.71 -20.84 24.01
N VAL A 179 27.97 -20.19 25.15
CA VAL A 179 26.91 -19.80 26.10
C VAL A 179 25.99 -18.72 25.52
N LYS A 180 26.55 -17.69 24.86
CA LYS A 180 25.76 -16.61 24.25
C LYS A 180 24.96 -17.13 23.06
N ALA A 181 25.56 -17.99 22.23
CA ALA A 181 24.89 -18.61 21.11
C ALA A 181 23.72 -19.50 21.56
N ASN A 182 23.89 -20.29 22.63
CA ASN A 182 22.79 -21.11 23.17
C ASN A 182 21.64 -20.26 23.73
N LYS A 183 21.94 -19.14 24.38
CA LYS A 183 20.91 -18.20 24.85
C LYS A 183 20.16 -17.56 23.67
N ALA A 184 20.88 -17.10 22.64
CA ALA A 184 20.27 -16.50 21.46
C ALA A 184 19.39 -17.50 20.69
N LYS A 185 19.80 -18.77 20.59
CA LYS A 185 18.97 -19.85 20.00
C LYS A 185 17.67 -20.08 20.79
N ALA A 186 17.74 -20.07 22.13
CA ALA A 186 16.55 -20.21 22.95
C ALA A 186 15.58 -19.03 22.78
N GLU A 187 16.12 -17.81 22.66
CA GLU A 187 15.30 -16.62 22.41
C GLU A 187 14.69 -16.59 21.00
N LEU A 188 15.43 -17.02 19.97
CA LEU A 188 14.89 -17.19 18.62
C LEU A 188 13.73 -18.19 18.60
N ALA A 189 13.86 -19.32 19.28
CA ALA A 189 12.78 -20.30 19.38
C ALA A 189 11.51 -19.72 20.04
N LEU A 190 11.65 -18.87 21.07
CA LEU A 190 10.51 -18.17 21.67
C LEU A 190 9.88 -17.16 20.68
N MET A 191 10.70 -16.42 19.92
CA MET A 191 10.19 -15.48 18.91
C MET A 191 9.45 -16.20 17.77
N ASP A 192 9.85 -17.41 17.40
CA ASP A 192 9.16 -18.22 16.38
C ASP A 192 7.77 -18.69 16.86
N GLU A 193 7.63 -19.01 18.14
CA GLU A 193 6.33 -19.32 18.76
C GLU A 193 5.41 -18.09 18.79
N GLU A 194 5.94 -16.92 19.17
CA GLU A 194 5.21 -15.64 19.15
C GLU A 194 4.77 -15.25 17.72
N ASP A 195 5.61 -15.50 16.71
CA ASP A 195 5.26 -15.27 15.30
C ASP A 195 4.06 -16.10 14.84
N ALA A 196 3.92 -17.34 15.34
CA ALA A 196 2.76 -18.17 15.01
C ALA A 196 1.46 -17.53 15.51
N ALA A 197 1.44 -17.01 16.74
CA ALA A 197 0.29 -16.29 17.29
C ALA A 197 0.02 -14.98 16.54
N ASN A 198 1.07 -14.23 16.19
CA ASN A 198 0.93 -12.96 15.47
C ASN A 198 0.39 -13.13 14.05
N ARG A 199 0.66 -14.26 13.38
CA ARG A 199 0.01 -14.59 12.09
C ARG A 199 -1.51 -14.75 12.24
N GLU A 200 -1.98 -15.35 13.32
CA GLU A 200 -3.42 -15.47 13.57
C GLU A 200 -4.05 -14.09 13.85
N ALA A 201 -3.39 -13.26 14.65
CA ALA A 201 -3.83 -11.88 14.90
C ALA A 201 -3.92 -11.07 13.60
N LYS A 202 -2.95 -11.21 12.69
CA LYS A 202 -2.94 -10.56 11.37
C LYS A 202 -4.12 -10.99 10.50
N ASN A 203 -4.46 -12.28 10.50
CA ASN A 203 -5.65 -12.78 9.81
C ASN A 203 -6.95 -12.21 10.40
N GLY A 204 -7.01 -12.06 11.73
CA GLY A 204 -8.12 -11.40 12.42
C GLY A 204 -8.29 -9.93 12.02
N ARG A 205 -7.19 -9.17 11.93
CA ARG A 205 -7.21 -7.77 11.47
C ARG A 205 -7.68 -7.64 10.03
N ARG A 206 -7.19 -8.50 9.12
CA ARG A 206 -7.67 -8.59 7.73
C ARG A 206 -9.19 -8.79 7.65
N ALA A 207 -9.74 -9.69 8.46
CA ALA A 207 -11.18 -9.92 8.50
C ALA A 207 -11.96 -8.69 9.01
N ARG A 208 -11.43 -7.95 9.99
CA ARG A 208 -12.06 -6.71 10.49
C ARG A 208 -12.07 -5.60 9.44
N LEU A 209 -10.97 -5.44 8.70
CA LEU A 209 -10.86 -4.47 7.60
C LEU A 209 -11.92 -4.74 6.52
N GLU A 210 -12.08 -6.00 6.11
CA GLU A 210 -13.12 -6.39 5.15
C GLU A 210 -14.55 -6.07 5.64
N ILE A 211 -14.82 -6.28 6.92
CA ILE A 211 -16.12 -5.96 7.52
C ILE A 211 -16.32 -4.44 7.57
N ALA A 212 -15.32 -3.69 8.02
CA ALA A 212 -15.36 -2.23 8.11
C ALA A 212 -15.57 -1.60 6.72
N LYS A 213 -14.90 -2.10 5.68
CA LYS A 213 -15.10 -1.68 4.30
C LYS A 213 -16.52 -1.91 3.83
N LYS A 214 -17.04 -3.14 3.98
CA LYS A 214 -18.44 -3.45 3.60
C LYS A 214 -19.47 -2.59 4.33
N ARG A 215 -19.17 -2.18 5.56
CA ARG A 215 -20.02 -1.24 6.31
C ARG A 215 -19.91 0.18 5.74
N ALA A 216 -18.71 0.64 5.44
CA ALA A 216 -18.48 1.94 4.82
C ALA A 216 -19.16 2.04 3.45
N GLU A 217 -19.03 1.02 2.60
CA GLU A 217 -19.70 0.94 1.30
C GLU A 217 -21.22 1.01 1.44
N LYS A 218 -21.81 0.26 2.38
CA LYS A 218 -23.26 0.30 2.64
C LYS A 218 -23.74 1.64 3.16
N ALA A 219 -22.93 2.33 3.97
CA ALA A 219 -23.26 3.64 4.50
C ALA A 219 -23.22 4.73 3.41
N ASN A 220 -22.42 4.51 2.35
CA ASN A 220 -22.25 5.44 1.23
C ASN A 220 -23.19 5.17 0.04
N VAL A 221 -24.09 4.18 0.15
CA VAL A 221 -25.14 3.95 -0.87
C VAL A 221 -26.09 5.14 -0.86
N ASP A 222 -26.21 5.80 -2.01
CA ASP A 222 -27.09 6.96 -2.19
C ASP A 222 -28.51 6.62 -1.70
N PRO A 223 -29.14 7.45 -0.84
CA PRO A 223 -30.52 7.24 -0.42
C PRO A 223 -31.50 7.06 -1.59
N VAL A 224 -31.18 7.58 -2.78
CA VAL A 224 -31.95 7.36 -4.01
C VAL A 224 -31.87 5.91 -4.50
N ASP A 225 -30.69 5.28 -4.43
CA ASP A 225 -30.52 3.89 -4.86
C ASP A 225 -31.12 2.92 -3.84
N LYS A 226 -31.01 3.24 -2.55
CA LYS A 226 -31.73 2.52 -1.49
C LYS A 226 -33.26 2.60 -1.70
N ALA A 227 -33.78 3.78 -2.00
CA ALA A 227 -35.21 3.97 -2.29
C ALA A 227 -35.65 3.22 -3.57
N LYS A 228 -34.80 3.13 -4.59
CA LYS A 228 -35.08 2.32 -5.79
C LYS A 228 -35.11 0.83 -5.51
N GLU A 229 -34.18 0.30 -4.71
CA GLU A 229 -34.20 -1.11 -4.30
C GLU A 229 -35.44 -1.45 -3.49
N GLU A 230 -35.81 -0.60 -2.51
CA GLU A 230 -37.02 -0.75 -1.71
C GLU A 230 -38.29 -0.70 -2.59
N ALA A 231 -38.35 0.22 -3.55
CA ALA A 231 -39.46 0.32 -4.50
C ALA A 231 -39.57 -0.90 -5.42
N ASN A 232 -38.44 -1.45 -5.88
CA ASN A 232 -38.43 -2.65 -6.72
C ASN A 232 -38.81 -3.90 -5.93
N ALA A 233 -38.36 -4.04 -4.68
CA ALA A 233 -38.74 -5.13 -3.80
C ALA A 233 -40.25 -5.09 -3.49
N ALA A 234 -40.81 -3.91 -3.22
CA ALA A 234 -42.25 -3.73 -3.01
C ALA A 234 -43.07 -4.12 -4.26
N LYS A 235 -42.61 -3.74 -5.47
CA LYS A 235 -43.26 -4.14 -6.72
C LYS A 235 -43.21 -5.65 -6.95
N ALA A 236 -42.10 -6.31 -6.63
CA ALA A 236 -41.97 -7.76 -6.76
C ALA A 236 -42.90 -8.50 -5.79
N GLN A 237 -43.03 -8.03 -4.55
CA GLN A 237 -43.96 -8.59 -3.57
C GLN A 237 -45.42 -8.39 -3.98
N ALA A 238 -45.79 -7.21 -4.49
CA ALA A 238 -47.14 -6.96 -4.99
C ALA A 238 -47.51 -7.89 -6.16
N LYS A 239 -46.59 -8.10 -7.09
CA LYS A 239 -46.79 -9.03 -8.21
C LYS A 239 -46.94 -10.49 -7.74
N ALA A 240 -46.13 -10.93 -6.79
CA ALA A 240 -46.23 -12.29 -6.24
C ALA A 240 -47.54 -12.53 -5.47
N ALA A 241 -48.12 -11.49 -4.87
CA ALA A 241 -49.41 -11.58 -4.18
C ALA A 241 -50.61 -11.59 -5.15
N GLU A 242 -50.47 -11.05 -6.35
CA GLU A 242 -51.52 -11.08 -7.39
C GLU A 242 -51.55 -12.42 -8.15
N GLU A 243 -50.42 -13.12 -8.20
CA GLU A 243 -50.29 -14.45 -8.83
C GLU A 243 -50.68 -15.62 -7.89
N ALA A 244 -50.98 -15.35 -6.61
CA ALA A 244 -51.36 -16.33 -5.58
C ALA A 244 -52.86 -16.34 -5.29
#